data_AF-A0A946P497-F1
#
_entry.id   AF-A0A946P497-F1
#
_cell.length_a   1.000
_cell.length_b   1.000
_cell.length_c   1.000
_cell.angle_alpha   90.00
_cell.angle_beta   90.00
_cell.angle_gamma   90.00
#
_symmetry.space_group_name_H-M   'P 1'
#
loop_
_entity.id
_entity.type
_entity.pdbx_description
1 polymer ?
#
loop_
_entity_poly.entity_id
_entity_poly.type
_entity_poly.pdbx_seq_one_letter_code
_entity_poly.pdbx_strand_id
1 'polypeptide(L)'
;MVKQFLRDNPIHKRIVPYFDYFFLLRPTLYFAIWVMVVLGMSTAKMNIVEYPLWIMNYDVSTLLVFSGITLLCSGTFIINQITDKESDAKNQKLFLIGKYIEIKKAQQFSNVISIMGMLLLVLGNLILVPLGVTIYILWGITYNKSPFEWKKHPYLGILTNIVIGIILFLIGWLQVSGINGIEISNLISLMTPYILCFTAVSLMTNIPDIKGDASESANTFSVKFGRRTTTIIATLIVIVAFYLSYKNSDPIASTASLSSIPFFVFALFRNLDKDILRAIRYPIFLLNFFVFAVYPWLFVSVFIIYYISKYYYWHRFDLHYPTFLVEND
;
A
#
# COMPACT_ATOMS: atom_id res chain seq x y z
N MET A 1 -26.08 14.34 -20.76
CA MET A 1 -26.24 15.34 -19.68
C MET A 1 -25.41 15.03 -18.43
N VAL A 2 -25.66 13.96 -17.67
CA VAL A 2 -24.93 13.70 -16.40
C VAL A 2 -23.41 13.53 -16.60
N LYS A 3 -22.97 12.78 -17.62
CA LYS A 3 -21.55 12.60 -17.92
C LYS A 3 -20.82 13.90 -18.26
N GLN A 4 -21.47 14.79 -19.02
CA GLN A 4 -20.91 16.10 -19.38
C GLN A 4 -20.88 17.03 -18.16
N PHE A 5 -21.93 17.02 -17.34
CA PHE A 5 -21.94 17.76 -16.07
C PHE A 5 -20.76 17.35 -15.19
N LEU A 6 -20.62 16.05 -14.91
CA LEU A 6 -19.55 15.53 -14.05
C LEU A 6 -18.16 15.81 -14.60
N ARG A 7 -17.97 15.86 -15.93
CA ARG A 7 -16.65 16.05 -16.54
C ARG A 7 -16.27 17.52 -16.70
N ASP A 8 -17.22 18.34 -17.14
CA ASP A 8 -16.93 19.65 -17.73
C ASP A 8 -17.46 20.82 -16.88
N ASN A 9 -18.31 20.56 -15.86
CA ASN A 9 -18.87 21.65 -15.06
C ASN A 9 -17.80 22.30 -14.16
N PRO A 10 -17.61 23.64 -14.23
CA PRO A 10 -16.60 24.35 -13.44
C PRO A 10 -16.83 24.27 -11.92
N ILE A 11 -18.04 23.91 -11.46
CA ILE A 11 -18.33 23.71 -10.04
C ILE A 11 -17.39 22.67 -9.41
N HIS A 12 -17.01 21.63 -10.16
CA HIS A 12 -16.14 20.57 -9.66
C HIS A 12 -14.75 21.09 -9.32
N LYS A 13 -14.19 22.01 -10.12
CA LYS A 13 -12.91 22.68 -9.83
C LYS A 13 -12.97 23.57 -8.59
N ARG A 14 -14.15 24.05 -8.18
CA ARG A 14 -14.37 24.80 -6.93
C ARG A 14 -14.56 23.90 -5.71
N ILE A 15 -15.06 22.68 -5.89
CA ILE A 15 -15.32 21.71 -4.80
C ILE A 15 -14.04 20.97 -4.40
N VAL A 16 -13.25 20.50 -5.37
CA VAL A 16 -12.09 19.64 -5.09
C VAL A 16 -11.04 20.23 -4.14
N PRO A 17 -10.77 21.55 -4.05
CA PRO A 17 -9.83 22.08 -3.06
C PRO A 17 -10.21 21.76 -1.60
N TYR A 18 -11.50 21.58 -1.29
CA TYR A 18 -11.94 21.19 0.05
C TYR A 18 -11.53 19.77 0.43
N PHE A 19 -11.14 18.94 -0.55
CA PHE A 19 -10.62 17.59 -0.32
C PHE A 19 -9.10 17.53 -0.19
N ASP A 20 -8.38 18.66 -0.30
CA ASP A 20 -6.91 18.65 -0.26
C ASP A 20 -6.35 17.98 1.00
N TYR A 21 -6.94 18.19 2.18
CA TYR A 21 -6.51 17.51 3.40
C TYR A 21 -6.82 16.01 3.41
N PHE A 22 -7.89 15.57 2.75
CA PHE A 22 -8.18 14.14 2.58
C PHE A 22 -7.16 13.49 1.64
N PHE A 23 -6.81 14.16 0.55
CA PHE A 23 -5.81 13.65 -0.40
C PHE A 23 -4.37 13.78 0.09
N LEU A 24 -4.11 14.67 1.05
CA LEU A 24 -2.86 14.70 1.80
C LEU A 24 -2.60 13.36 2.53
N LEU A 25 -3.66 12.62 2.89
CA LEU A 25 -3.56 11.28 3.49
C LEU A 25 -3.10 10.18 2.51
N ARG A 26 -2.96 10.49 1.20
CA ARG A 26 -2.62 9.55 0.11
C ARG A 26 -3.54 8.31 0.05
N PRO A 27 -4.86 8.49 -0.15
CA PRO A 27 -5.82 7.40 -0.11
C PRO A 27 -5.58 6.28 -1.13
N THR A 28 -4.91 6.54 -2.26
CA THR A 28 -4.58 5.48 -3.23
C THR A 28 -3.58 4.46 -2.71
N LEU A 29 -2.81 4.78 -1.66
CA LEU A 29 -1.91 3.82 -1.02
C LEU A 29 -2.67 2.78 -0.19
N TYR A 30 -3.92 3.07 0.19
CA TYR A 30 -4.73 2.16 1.00
C TYR A 30 -5.00 0.82 0.32
N PHE A 31 -4.98 0.77 -1.01
CA PHE A 31 -5.12 -0.47 -1.78
C PHE A 31 -4.05 -1.51 -1.41
N ALA A 32 -2.83 -1.08 -1.06
CA ALA A 32 -1.74 -1.95 -0.64
C ALA A 32 -1.74 -2.20 0.89
N ILE A 33 -2.27 -1.27 1.68
CA ILE A 33 -2.31 -1.40 3.15
C ILE A 33 -3.45 -2.29 3.60
N TRP A 34 -4.67 -1.99 3.17
CA TRP A 34 -5.87 -2.71 3.61
C TRP A 34 -5.84 -4.16 3.17
N VAL A 35 -5.38 -4.44 1.95
CA VAL A 35 -5.29 -5.82 1.46
C VAL A 35 -4.40 -6.67 2.35
N MET A 36 -3.25 -6.16 2.83
CA MET A 36 -2.36 -6.94 3.71
C MET A 36 -3.03 -7.29 5.05
N VAL A 37 -3.78 -6.34 5.63
CA VAL A 37 -4.55 -6.59 6.86
C VAL A 37 -5.65 -7.63 6.59
N VAL A 38 -6.43 -7.47 5.52
CA VAL A 38 -7.51 -8.40 5.19
C VAL A 38 -6.97 -9.79 4.82
N LEU A 39 -5.80 -9.90 4.18
CA LEU A 39 -5.15 -11.18 3.92
C LEU A 39 -4.75 -11.89 5.22
N GLY A 40 -4.26 -11.15 6.22
CA GLY A 40 -4.05 -11.68 7.56
C GLY A 40 -5.32 -12.23 8.19
N MET A 41 -6.42 -11.47 8.12
CA MET A 41 -7.73 -11.91 8.62
C MET A 41 -8.26 -13.15 7.86
N SER A 42 -8.13 -13.15 6.54
CA SER A 42 -8.58 -14.25 5.67
C SER A 42 -7.82 -15.52 5.98
N THR A 43 -6.49 -15.42 6.10
CA THR A 43 -5.64 -16.58 6.41
C THR A 43 -5.94 -17.13 7.80
N ALA A 44 -6.11 -16.25 8.80
CA ALA A 44 -6.54 -16.64 10.14
C ALA A 44 -7.89 -17.37 10.12
N LYS A 45 -8.85 -16.88 9.32
CA LYS A 45 -10.16 -17.52 9.20
C LYS A 45 -10.09 -18.87 8.48
N MET A 46 -9.30 -18.97 7.40
CA MET A 46 -9.06 -20.23 6.67
C MET A 46 -8.40 -21.30 7.53
N ASN A 47 -7.62 -20.89 8.53
CA ASN A 47 -7.01 -21.81 9.49
C ASN A 47 -8.02 -22.33 10.54
N ILE A 48 -9.20 -21.71 10.66
CA ILE A 48 -10.26 -22.09 11.62
C ILE A 48 -11.43 -22.77 10.91
N VAL A 49 -11.78 -22.32 9.70
CA VAL A 49 -12.93 -22.76 8.93
C VAL A 49 -12.49 -23.14 7.53
N GLU A 50 -12.94 -24.29 7.05
CA GLU A 50 -12.68 -24.74 5.68
C GLU A 50 -13.40 -23.83 4.67
N TYR A 51 -12.66 -23.28 3.71
CA TYR A 51 -13.18 -22.45 2.60
C TYR A 51 -14.14 -21.31 3.02
N PRO A 52 -13.71 -20.37 3.89
CA PRO A 52 -14.57 -19.28 4.31
C PRO A 52 -14.77 -18.30 3.16
N LEU A 53 -16.02 -18.07 2.78
CA LEU A 53 -16.42 -17.12 1.74
C LEU A 53 -17.51 -16.18 2.29
N TRP A 54 -17.63 -14.99 1.70
CA TRP A 54 -18.71 -14.04 1.97
C TRP A 54 -18.88 -13.67 3.46
N ILE A 55 -17.77 -13.38 4.14
CA ILE A 55 -17.80 -12.92 5.53
C ILE A 55 -18.26 -11.46 5.55
N MET A 56 -19.56 -11.29 5.81
CA MET A 56 -20.21 -9.97 5.90
C MET A 56 -20.32 -9.44 7.33
N ASN A 57 -19.99 -10.26 8.33
CA ASN A 57 -20.06 -9.88 9.72
C ASN A 57 -19.12 -8.71 9.99
N TYR A 58 -19.67 -7.70 10.66
CA TYR A 58 -18.98 -6.47 10.96
C TYR A 58 -18.93 -6.25 12.46
N ASP A 59 -17.72 -6.05 12.96
CA ASP A 59 -17.46 -5.79 14.37
C ASP A 59 -16.86 -4.39 14.54
N VAL A 60 -17.28 -3.72 15.60
CA VAL A 60 -16.85 -2.35 15.92
C VAL A 60 -15.36 -2.32 16.23
N SER A 61 -14.81 -3.33 16.90
CA SER A 61 -13.37 -3.41 17.17
C SER A 61 -12.58 -3.43 15.85
N THR A 62 -13.02 -4.21 14.87
CA THR A 62 -12.42 -4.30 13.54
C THR A 62 -12.50 -2.97 12.80
N LEU A 63 -13.63 -2.26 12.85
CA LEU A 63 -13.75 -0.90 12.29
C LEU A 63 -12.72 0.06 12.90
N LEU A 64 -12.60 0.05 14.24
CA LEU A 64 -11.67 0.91 14.97
C LEU A 64 -10.22 0.59 14.61
N VAL A 65 -9.86 -0.69 14.50
CA VAL A 65 -8.52 -1.13 14.08
C VAL A 65 -8.21 -0.69 12.65
N PHE A 66 -9.12 -0.91 11.69
CA PHE A 66 -8.93 -0.47 10.31
C PHE A 66 -8.79 1.04 10.20
N SER A 67 -9.65 1.78 10.89
CA SER A 67 -9.59 3.25 10.93
C SER A 67 -8.28 3.73 11.57
N GLY A 68 -7.87 3.09 12.67
CA GLY A 68 -6.63 3.37 13.38
C GLY A 68 -5.39 3.19 12.51
N ILE A 69 -5.26 2.02 11.86
CA ILE A 69 -4.15 1.73 10.95
C ILE A 69 -4.16 2.66 9.73
N THR A 70 -5.33 2.96 9.17
CA THR A 70 -5.44 3.88 8.04
C THR A 70 -4.90 5.27 8.39
N LEU A 71 -5.33 5.83 9.53
CA LEU A 71 -4.89 7.16 9.98
C LEU A 71 -3.41 7.16 10.37
N LEU A 72 -2.95 6.10 11.03
CA LEU A 72 -1.55 5.97 11.43
C LEU A 72 -0.62 5.91 10.21
N CYS A 73 -0.93 5.05 9.24
CA CYS A 73 -0.19 4.97 7.98
C CYS A 73 -0.24 6.31 7.23
N SER A 74 -1.41 6.95 7.17
CA SER A 74 -1.57 8.27 6.55
C SER A 74 -0.67 9.32 7.19
N GLY A 75 -0.53 9.32 8.52
CA GLY A 75 0.44 10.15 9.22
C GLY A 75 1.86 9.94 8.71
N THR A 76 2.30 8.68 8.63
CA THR A 76 3.63 8.37 8.08
C THR A 76 3.79 8.76 6.61
N PHE A 77 2.73 8.69 5.81
CA PHE A 77 2.74 9.12 4.41
C PHE A 77 2.85 10.64 4.27
N ILE A 78 2.30 11.41 5.20
CA ILE A 78 2.50 12.87 5.22
C ILE A 78 3.92 13.20 5.61
N ILE A 79 4.50 12.53 6.62
CA ILE A 79 5.91 12.71 6.97
C ILE A 79 6.79 12.43 5.74
N ASN A 80 6.52 11.33 5.03
CA ASN A 80 7.23 10.98 3.80
C ASN A 80 7.12 12.10 2.74
N GLN A 81 5.92 12.63 2.49
CA GLN A 81 5.71 13.76 1.57
C GLN A 81 6.46 15.03 1.97
N ILE A 82 6.55 15.33 3.27
CA ILE A 82 7.28 16.50 3.77
C ILE A 82 8.76 16.36 3.48
N THR A 83 9.32 15.16 3.73
CA THR A 83 10.74 14.89 3.50
C THR A 83 11.08 14.85 2.01
N ASP A 84 10.23 14.26 1.16
CA ASP A 84 10.50 14.05 -0.28
C ASP A 84 10.06 15.21 -1.17
N LYS A 85 9.91 16.42 -0.60
CA LYS A 85 9.41 17.60 -1.32
C LYS A 85 10.18 17.88 -2.62
N GLU A 86 11.50 17.69 -2.62
CA GLU A 86 12.35 17.98 -3.77
C GLU A 86 12.35 16.85 -4.81
N SER A 87 12.51 15.59 -4.39
CA SER A 87 12.51 14.41 -5.26
C SER A 87 11.17 14.20 -5.95
N ASP A 88 10.06 14.24 -5.20
CA ASP A 88 8.73 14.01 -5.80
C ASP A 88 8.43 15.12 -6.85
N ALA A 89 9.09 16.32 -6.79
CA ALA A 89 8.85 17.50 -7.64
C ALA A 89 9.49 17.31 -8.99
N LYS A 90 10.66 16.67 -8.97
CA LYS A 90 11.31 16.15 -10.16
C LYS A 90 10.52 14.98 -10.75
N ASN A 91 9.90 14.13 -9.91
CA ASN A 91 9.06 13.01 -10.36
C ASN A 91 7.63 13.40 -10.76
N GLN A 92 7.26 14.68 -10.72
CA GLN A 92 5.90 15.17 -11.04
C GLN A 92 4.78 14.52 -10.21
N LYS A 93 5.08 14.02 -9.00
CA LYS A 93 4.15 13.26 -8.15
C LYS A 93 3.13 14.10 -7.36
N LEU A 94 3.02 15.39 -7.69
CA LEU A 94 2.12 16.42 -7.15
C LEU A 94 2.27 16.74 -5.65
N PHE A 95 2.28 18.04 -5.36
CA PHE A 95 2.62 18.58 -4.05
C PHE A 95 1.57 19.51 -3.53
N LEU A 96 0.58 18.93 -2.88
CA LEU A 96 -0.25 19.67 -1.95
C LEU A 96 0.64 20.43 -0.95
N ILE A 97 1.69 19.77 -0.46
CA ILE A 97 2.65 20.36 0.48
C ILE A 97 3.55 21.38 -0.21
N GLY A 98 3.56 22.61 0.29
CA GLY A 98 4.38 23.72 -0.23
C GLY A 98 3.74 24.53 -1.35
N LYS A 99 2.70 24.02 -2.03
CA LYS A 99 1.88 24.82 -2.98
C LYS A 99 0.53 25.22 -2.41
N TYR A 100 -0.20 24.27 -1.81
CA TYR A 100 -1.57 24.48 -1.32
C TYR A 100 -1.69 24.35 0.20
N ILE A 101 -0.81 23.55 0.82
CA ILE A 101 -0.77 23.29 2.25
C ILE A 101 0.64 23.61 2.76
N GLU A 102 0.73 24.46 3.78
CA GLU A 102 2.00 24.81 4.43
C GLU A 102 2.63 23.59 5.12
N ILE A 103 3.96 23.45 5.05
CA ILE A 103 4.70 22.33 5.66
C ILE A 103 4.40 22.19 7.15
N LYS A 104 4.37 23.32 7.89
CA LYS A 104 4.07 23.31 9.33
C LYS A 104 2.67 22.77 9.62
N LYS A 105 1.67 23.15 8.83
CA LYS A 105 0.29 22.65 8.95
C LYS A 105 0.19 21.18 8.57
N ALA A 106 0.89 20.74 7.52
CA ALA A 106 0.95 19.33 7.14
C ALA A 106 1.58 18.49 8.27
N GLN A 107 2.66 18.96 8.90
CA GLN A 107 3.29 18.26 10.02
C GLN A 107 2.37 18.20 11.25
N GLN A 108 1.68 19.30 11.58
CA GLN A 108 0.69 19.30 12.67
C GLN A 108 -0.44 18.31 12.38
N PHE A 109 -0.98 18.32 11.16
CA PHE A 109 -2.03 17.40 10.74
C PHE A 109 -1.56 15.95 10.82
N SER A 110 -0.35 15.64 10.35
CA SER A 110 0.29 14.34 10.47
C SER A 110 0.36 13.84 11.92
N ASN A 111 0.76 14.72 12.85
CA ASN A 111 0.86 14.36 14.26
C ASN A 111 -0.52 14.05 14.85
N VAL A 112 -1.52 14.90 14.57
CA VAL A 112 -2.91 14.73 15.04
C VAL A 112 -3.50 13.41 14.54
N ILE A 113 -3.39 13.12 13.24
CA ILE A 113 -3.95 11.88 12.68
C ILE A 113 -3.20 10.63 13.17
N SER A 114 -1.89 10.73 13.43
CA SER A 114 -1.12 9.60 13.98
C SER A 114 -1.55 9.29 15.41
N ILE A 115 -1.75 10.33 16.24
CA ILE A 115 -2.26 10.19 17.62
C ILE A 115 -3.68 9.62 17.59
N MET A 116 -4.56 10.15 16.74
CA MET A 116 -5.91 9.65 16.58
C MET A 116 -5.91 8.20 16.11
N GLY A 117 -5.04 7.84 15.17
CA GLY A 117 -4.88 6.47 14.70
C GLY A 117 -4.46 5.51 15.82
N MET A 118 -3.52 5.94 16.66
CA MET A 118 -3.10 5.17 17.84
C MET A 118 -4.23 5.02 18.87
N LEU A 119 -5.00 6.09 19.12
CA LEU A 119 -6.14 6.05 20.03
C LEU A 119 -7.23 5.09 19.53
N LEU A 120 -7.54 5.09 18.24
CA LEU A 120 -8.48 4.13 17.65
C LEU A 120 -7.95 2.69 17.72
N LEU A 121 -6.64 2.46 17.57
CA LEU A 121 -6.05 1.13 17.80
C LEU A 121 -6.21 0.68 19.25
N VAL A 122 -5.98 1.56 20.23
CA VAL A 122 -6.17 1.27 21.66
C VAL A 122 -7.63 0.88 21.94
N LEU A 123 -8.58 1.64 21.40
CA LEU A 123 -10.02 1.39 21.58
C LEU A 123 -10.51 0.15 20.83
N GLY A 124 -9.93 -0.13 19.66
CA GLY A 124 -10.27 -1.29 18.86
C GLY A 124 -9.70 -2.57 19.44
N ASN A 125 -8.38 -2.64 19.63
CA ASN A 125 -7.71 -3.80 20.17
C ASN A 125 -6.33 -3.44 20.74
N LEU A 126 -6.23 -3.42 22.07
CA LEU A 126 -5.01 -3.08 22.80
C LEU A 126 -3.80 -3.98 22.43
N ILE A 127 -4.04 -5.24 22.06
CA ILE A 127 -3.00 -6.19 21.67
C ILE A 127 -2.23 -5.71 20.42
N LEU A 128 -2.88 -4.95 19.54
CA LEU A 128 -2.32 -4.51 18.26
C LEU A 128 -1.54 -3.19 18.38
N VAL A 129 -1.59 -2.53 19.53
CA VAL A 129 -0.93 -1.23 19.76
C VAL A 129 0.59 -1.32 19.58
N PRO A 130 1.32 -2.33 20.09
CA PRO A 130 2.76 -2.45 19.84
C PRO A 130 3.11 -2.55 18.35
N LEU A 131 2.26 -3.22 17.56
CA LEU A 131 2.41 -3.32 16.11
C LEU A 131 2.21 -1.96 15.43
N GLY A 132 1.19 -1.20 15.85
CA GLY A 132 0.99 0.19 15.41
C GLY A 132 2.16 1.10 15.75
N VAL A 133 2.66 1.06 16.99
CA VAL A 133 3.85 1.83 17.42
C VAL A 133 5.05 1.49 16.53
N THR A 134 5.24 0.21 16.23
CA THR A 134 6.33 -0.24 15.35
C THR A 134 6.19 0.32 13.93
N ILE A 135 4.98 0.37 13.35
CA ILE A 135 4.73 1.03 12.06
C ILE A 135 5.15 2.50 12.11
N TYR A 136 4.76 3.23 13.16
CA TYR A 136 5.10 4.64 13.28
C TYR A 136 6.61 4.88 13.45
N ILE A 137 7.29 4.06 14.25
CA ILE A 137 8.75 4.15 14.41
C ILE A 137 9.44 3.87 13.08
N LEU A 138 9.07 2.78 12.40
CA LEU A 138 9.70 2.36 11.16
C LEU A 138 9.41 3.35 10.02
N TRP A 139 8.15 3.53 9.63
CA TRP A 139 7.81 4.43 8.51
C TRP A 139 7.87 5.91 8.87
N GLY A 140 7.49 6.31 10.08
CA GLY A 140 7.44 7.73 10.47
C GLY A 140 8.80 8.31 10.90
N ILE A 141 9.70 7.49 11.45
CA ILE A 141 10.98 7.96 12.00
C ILE A 141 12.16 7.38 11.21
N THR A 142 12.43 6.08 11.29
CA THR A 142 13.69 5.52 10.75
C THR A 142 13.74 5.56 9.23
N TYR A 143 12.60 5.37 8.56
CA TYR A 143 12.51 5.40 7.11
C TYR A 143 12.73 6.81 6.54
N ASN A 144 12.22 7.85 7.22
CA ASN A 144 12.14 9.21 6.67
C ASN A 144 13.10 10.23 7.29
N LYS A 145 13.44 10.14 8.58
CA LYS A 145 14.16 11.22 9.28
C LYS A 145 15.66 10.93 9.42
N SER A 146 16.45 12.00 9.34
CA SER A 146 17.87 11.99 9.72
C SER A 146 18.02 11.64 11.21
N PRO A 147 19.06 10.87 11.61
CA PRO A 147 20.19 10.40 10.79
C PRO A 147 19.97 9.07 10.05
N PHE A 148 18.80 8.44 10.15
CA PHE A 148 18.59 7.09 9.63
C PHE A 148 18.31 7.07 8.13
N GLU A 149 17.26 7.78 7.69
CA GLU A 149 16.82 7.87 6.28
C GLU A 149 16.86 6.53 5.53
N TRP A 150 16.39 5.44 6.16
CA TRP A 150 16.56 4.07 5.64
C TRP A 150 15.97 3.87 4.24
N LYS A 151 15.00 4.69 3.84
CA LYS A 151 14.46 4.71 2.47
C LYS A 151 15.51 4.96 1.39
N LYS A 152 16.56 5.73 1.71
CA LYS A 152 17.66 6.07 0.79
C LYS A 152 18.72 4.97 0.70
N HIS A 153 18.63 3.94 1.54
CA HIS A 153 19.61 2.85 1.60
C HIS A 153 19.15 1.64 0.78
N PRO A 154 20.04 0.95 0.04
CA PRO A 154 19.62 -0.06 -0.94
C PRO A 154 18.93 -1.26 -0.31
N TYR A 155 19.30 -1.63 0.93
CA TYR A 155 18.73 -2.79 1.61
C TYR A 155 17.74 -2.42 2.71
N LEU A 156 17.96 -1.31 3.42
CA LEU A 156 17.18 -1.00 4.62
C LEU A 156 15.78 -0.49 4.26
N GLY A 157 15.62 0.19 3.13
CA GLY A 157 14.31 0.59 2.63
C GLY A 157 13.43 -0.62 2.33
N ILE A 158 13.97 -1.61 1.60
CA ILE A 158 13.27 -2.86 1.29
C ILE A 158 13.00 -3.66 2.56
N LEU A 159 13.98 -3.79 3.46
CA LEU A 159 13.80 -4.48 4.74
C LEU A 159 12.69 -3.85 5.57
N THR A 160 12.62 -2.52 5.61
CA THR A 160 11.54 -1.79 6.30
C THR A 160 10.19 -2.18 5.73
N ASN A 161 10.05 -2.18 4.39
CA ASN A 161 8.79 -2.56 3.76
C ASN A 161 8.42 -4.04 3.99
N ILE A 162 9.40 -4.95 4.02
CA ILE A 162 9.17 -6.36 4.39
C ILE A 162 8.60 -6.45 5.81
N VAL A 163 9.23 -5.78 6.78
CA VAL A 163 8.79 -5.79 8.18
C VAL A 163 7.40 -5.18 8.32
N ILE A 164 7.10 -4.09 7.60
CA ILE A 164 5.76 -3.50 7.62
C ILE A 164 4.73 -4.42 6.98
N GLY A 165 5.05 -5.10 5.87
CA GLY A 165 4.18 -6.10 5.28
C GLY A 165 3.82 -7.22 6.27
N ILE A 166 4.82 -7.70 7.03
CA ILE A 166 4.63 -8.68 8.11
C ILE A 166 3.71 -8.10 9.18
N ILE A 167 3.98 -6.89 9.66
CA ILE A 167 3.19 -6.26 10.73
C ILE A 167 1.72 -6.08 10.29
N LEU A 168 1.46 -5.59 9.07
CA LEU A 168 0.11 -5.41 8.54
C LEU A 168 -0.64 -6.74 8.45
N PHE A 169 0.03 -7.80 7.99
CA PHE A 169 -0.55 -9.14 7.98
C PHE A 169 -0.85 -9.64 9.40
N LEU A 170 0.09 -9.48 10.34
CA LEU A 170 -0.08 -9.89 11.73
C LEU A 170 -1.21 -9.14 12.43
N ILE A 171 -1.40 -7.85 12.15
CA ILE A 171 -2.54 -7.07 12.67
C ILE A 171 -3.85 -7.76 12.30
N GLY A 172 -4.01 -8.14 11.03
CA GLY A 172 -5.20 -8.85 10.55
C GLY A 172 -5.36 -10.23 11.19
N TRP A 173 -4.29 -11.00 11.25
CA TRP A 173 -4.29 -12.34 11.84
C TRP A 173 -4.71 -12.29 13.33
N LEU A 174 -4.04 -11.45 14.11
CA LEU A 174 -4.26 -11.32 15.55
C LEU A 174 -5.63 -10.70 15.88
N GLN A 175 -6.19 -9.87 14.98
CA GLN A 175 -7.55 -9.36 15.15
C GLN A 175 -8.60 -10.49 15.09
N VAL A 176 -8.34 -11.55 14.32
CA VAL A 176 -9.26 -12.69 14.17
C VAL A 176 -8.97 -13.80 15.18
N SER A 177 -7.70 -14.19 15.33
CA SER A 177 -7.31 -15.36 16.14
C SER A 177 -6.86 -15.03 17.56
N GLY A 178 -6.57 -13.77 17.87
CA GLY A 178 -5.93 -13.38 19.13
C GLY A 178 -4.50 -13.94 19.26
N ILE A 179 -3.97 -13.96 20.49
CA ILE A 179 -2.59 -14.41 20.80
C ILE A 179 -2.53 -15.91 21.16
N ASN A 180 -3.65 -16.47 21.62
CA ASN A 180 -3.66 -17.80 22.21
C ASN A 180 -3.59 -18.87 21.12
N GLY A 181 -2.71 -19.87 21.30
CA GLY A 181 -2.62 -21.02 20.40
C GLY A 181 -1.96 -20.73 19.05
N ILE A 182 -1.12 -19.69 18.94
CA ILE A 182 -0.39 -19.40 17.69
C ILE A 182 0.69 -20.47 17.46
N GLU A 183 0.51 -21.26 16.41
CA GLU A 183 1.55 -22.11 15.84
C GLU A 183 2.45 -21.28 14.92
N ILE A 184 3.58 -20.81 15.45
CA ILE A 184 4.50 -19.88 14.77
C ILE A 184 4.99 -20.43 13.42
N SER A 185 5.32 -21.72 13.34
CA SER A 185 5.80 -22.35 12.10
C SER A 185 4.74 -22.32 11.00
N ASN A 186 3.48 -22.64 11.35
CA ASN A 186 2.36 -22.60 10.44
C ASN A 186 2.08 -21.15 9.99
N LEU A 187 2.02 -20.20 10.93
CA LEU A 187 1.84 -18.78 10.63
C LEU A 187 2.90 -18.25 9.65
N ILE A 188 4.18 -18.59 9.88
CA ILE A 188 5.26 -18.19 8.96
C ILE A 188 5.03 -18.80 7.57
N SER A 189 4.70 -20.09 7.49
CA SER A 189 4.44 -20.75 6.21
C SER A 189 3.31 -20.07 5.44
N LEU A 190 2.19 -19.80 6.10
CA LEU A 190 1.01 -19.19 5.47
C LEU A 190 1.23 -17.71 5.10
N MET A 191 1.95 -16.96 5.92
CA MET A 191 2.23 -15.54 5.67
C MET A 191 3.25 -15.33 4.54
N THR A 192 4.24 -16.23 4.39
CA THR A 192 5.39 -16.05 3.51
C THR A 192 5.03 -15.68 2.06
N PRO A 193 4.09 -16.38 1.37
CA PRO A 193 3.72 -16.04 -0.01
C PRO A 193 3.22 -14.59 -0.17
N TYR A 194 2.45 -14.09 0.79
CA TYR A 194 1.93 -12.72 0.76
C TYR A 194 3.04 -11.68 0.96
N ILE A 195 3.98 -11.96 1.87
CA ILE A 195 5.14 -11.08 2.09
C ILE A 195 6.03 -11.04 0.86
N LEU A 196 6.23 -12.18 0.18
CA LEU A 196 6.95 -12.22 -1.09
C LEU A 196 6.23 -11.39 -2.17
N CYS A 197 4.91 -11.51 -2.32
CA CYS A 197 4.14 -10.67 -3.25
C CYS A 197 4.28 -9.18 -2.92
N PHE A 198 4.13 -8.80 -1.65
CA PHE A 198 4.31 -7.42 -1.19
C PHE A 198 5.72 -6.89 -1.47
N THR A 199 6.74 -7.72 -1.22
CA THR A 199 8.15 -7.38 -1.46
C THR A 199 8.44 -7.18 -2.93
N ALA A 200 7.93 -8.04 -3.81
CA ALA A 200 8.10 -7.91 -5.25
C ALA A 200 7.49 -6.60 -5.76
N VAL A 201 6.27 -6.26 -5.31
CA VAL A 201 5.64 -4.98 -5.66
C VAL A 201 6.45 -3.80 -5.11
N SER A 202 6.92 -3.86 -3.87
CA SER A 202 7.77 -2.82 -3.27
C SER A 202 9.09 -2.63 -4.01
N LEU A 203 9.68 -3.68 -4.60
CA LEU A 203 10.86 -3.54 -5.46
C LEU A 203 10.50 -2.85 -6.78
N MET A 204 9.38 -3.22 -7.39
CA MET A 204 8.94 -2.60 -8.64
C MET A 204 8.61 -1.11 -8.48
N THR A 205 8.06 -0.69 -7.33
CA THR A 205 7.78 0.74 -7.07
C THR A 205 9.03 1.60 -6.94
N ASN A 206 10.21 1.02 -6.67
CA ASN A 206 11.46 1.77 -6.65
C ASN A 206 11.94 2.15 -8.07
N ILE A 207 11.46 1.48 -9.11
CA ILE A 207 11.95 1.70 -10.48
C ILE A 207 11.49 3.05 -11.06
N PRO A 208 10.21 3.45 -10.97
CA PRO A 208 9.77 4.79 -11.38
C PRO A 208 10.52 5.93 -10.67
N ASP A 209 11.09 5.66 -9.50
CA ASP A 209 11.65 6.67 -8.60
C ASP A 209 13.15 6.91 -8.80
N ILE A 210 13.81 6.08 -9.62
CA ILE A 210 15.26 6.15 -9.91
C ILE A 210 15.73 7.57 -10.23
N LYS A 211 14.98 8.31 -11.08
CA LYS A 211 15.37 9.67 -11.51
C LYS A 211 15.37 10.66 -10.33
N GLY A 212 14.33 10.62 -9.50
CA GLY A 212 14.24 11.46 -8.30
C GLY A 212 15.27 11.07 -7.25
N ASP A 213 15.38 9.77 -6.95
CA ASP A 213 16.28 9.23 -5.94
C ASP A 213 17.76 9.54 -6.24
N ALA A 214 18.20 9.28 -7.48
CA ALA A 214 19.57 9.56 -7.89
C ALA A 214 19.92 11.05 -7.78
N SER A 215 18.94 11.94 -7.97
CA SER A 215 19.13 13.39 -7.90
C SER A 215 19.29 13.93 -6.48
N GLU A 216 18.91 13.16 -5.46
CA GLU A 216 19.07 13.48 -4.03
C GLU A 216 20.21 12.68 -3.37
N SER A 217 21.10 12.08 -4.18
CA SER A 217 22.15 11.18 -3.70
C SER A 217 21.62 9.98 -2.89
N ALA A 218 20.36 9.58 -3.10
CA ALA A 218 19.81 8.37 -2.50
C ALA A 218 20.34 7.15 -3.27
N ASN A 219 20.74 6.12 -2.53
CA ASN A 219 21.28 4.89 -3.09
C ASN A 219 20.27 3.75 -2.93
N THR A 220 19.03 3.97 -3.39
CA THR A 220 17.96 2.97 -3.27
C THR A 220 18.29 1.70 -4.07
N PHE A 221 17.56 0.61 -3.83
CA PHE A 221 17.88 -0.69 -4.43
C PHE A 221 17.97 -0.60 -5.96
N SER A 222 17.01 0.10 -6.57
CA SER A 222 16.89 0.27 -8.02
C SER A 222 17.95 1.21 -8.60
N VAL A 223 18.41 2.21 -7.83
CA VAL A 223 19.54 3.08 -8.20
C VAL A 223 20.86 2.29 -8.18
N LYS A 224 21.10 1.51 -7.12
CA LYS A 224 22.34 0.73 -6.96
C LYS A 224 22.48 -0.40 -7.98
N PHE A 225 21.42 -1.20 -8.15
CA PHE A 225 21.47 -2.43 -8.95
C PHE A 225 20.91 -2.27 -10.36
N GLY A 226 20.26 -1.14 -10.63
CA GLY A 226 19.63 -0.86 -11.90
C GLY A 226 18.27 -1.52 -12.05
N ARG A 227 17.47 -0.92 -12.91
CA ARG A 227 16.10 -1.33 -13.25
C ARG A 227 15.96 -2.80 -13.63
N ARG A 228 16.84 -3.32 -14.51
CA ARG A 228 16.74 -4.69 -15.04
C ARG A 228 16.94 -5.72 -13.93
N THR A 229 17.95 -5.53 -13.09
CA THR A 229 18.23 -6.40 -11.94
C THR A 229 17.08 -6.40 -10.95
N THR A 230 16.54 -5.22 -10.62
CA THR A 230 15.35 -5.11 -9.76
C THR A 230 14.17 -5.89 -10.31
N THR A 231 13.94 -5.81 -11.62
CA THR A 231 12.84 -6.52 -12.28
C THR A 231 13.06 -8.04 -12.29
N ILE A 232 14.29 -8.51 -12.52
CA ILE A 232 14.65 -9.94 -12.43
C ILE A 232 14.34 -10.48 -11.03
N ILE A 233 14.83 -9.79 -10.00
CA ILE A 233 14.66 -10.20 -8.60
C ILE A 233 13.18 -10.21 -8.23
N ALA A 234 12.44 -9.16 -8.57
CA ALA A 234 11.00 -9.10 -8.30
C ALA A 234 10.23 -10.24 -9.01
N THR A 235 10.60 -10.56 -10.26
CA THR A 235 9.99 -11.66 -11.02
C THR A 235 10.25 -13.02 -10.34
N LEU A 236 11.50 -13.29 -9.93
CA LEU A 236 11.86 -14.52 -9.21
C LEU A 236 11.11 -14.64 -7.88
N ILE A 237 10.98 -13.54 -7.13
CA ILE A 237 10.23 -13.51 -5.86
C ILE A 237 8.76 -13.91 -6.09
N VAL A 238 8.10 -13.39 -7.13
CA VAL A 238 6.69 -13.75 -7.42
C VAL A 238 6.54 -15.21 -7.84
N ILE A 239 7.50 -15.77 -8.58
CA ILE A 239 7.49 -17.20 -8.95
C ILE A 239 7.63 -18.07 -7.69
N VAL A 240 8.51 -17.70 -6.75
CA VAL A 240 8.64 -18.39 -5.46
C VAL A 240 7.37 -18.25 -4.63
N ALA A 241 6.75 -17.07 -4.61
CA ALA A 241 5.48 -16.84 -3.93
C ALA A 241 4.38 -17.77 -4.46
N PHE A 242 4.29 -17.93 -5.79
CA PHE A 242 3.37 -18.87 -6.42
C PHE A 242 3.65 -20.31 -6.00
N TYR A 243 4.90 -20.75 -6.08
CA TYR A 243 5.27 -22.12 -5.70
C TYR A 243 4.91 -22.43 -4.23
N LEU A 244 5.24 -21.53 -3.30
CA LEU A 244 4.95 -21.71 -1.88
C LEU A 244 3.45 -21.68 -1.58
N SER A 245 2.70 -20.75 -2.19
CA SER A 245 1.25 -20.70 -2.00
C SER A 245 0.52 -21.89 -2.58
N TYR A 246 0.96 -22.38 -3.76
CA TYR A 246 0.45 -23.62 -4.34
C TYR A 246 0.71 -24.81 -3.41
N LYS A 247 1.93 -24.94 -2.88
CA LYS A 247 2.28 -26.00 -1.92
C LYS A 247 1.43 -25.92 -0.65
N ASN A 248 1.13 -24.72 -0.17
CA ASN A 248 0.29 -24.49 0.99
C ASN A 248 -1.21 -24.63 0.70
N SER A 249 -1.61 -24.94 -0.55
CA SER A 249 -3.01 -24.97 -0.98
C SER A 249 -3.76 -23.67 -0.67
N ASP A 250 -3.07 -22.53 -0.69
CA ASP A 250 -3.66 -21.21 -0.49
C ASP A 250 -4.28 -20.72 -1.80
N PRO A 251 -5.63 -20.68 -1.92
CA PRO A 251 -6.28 -20.32 -3.17
C PRO A 251 -6.10 -18.84 -3.54
N ILE A 252 -5.93 -17.94 -2.57
CA ILE A 252 -5.82 -16.49 -2.82
C ILE A 252 -4.41 -16.18 -3.30
N ALA A 253 -3.39 -16.56 -2.52
CA ALA A 253 -2.01 -16.25 -2.87
C ALA A 253 -1.59 -16.94 -4.17
N SER A 254 -1.99 -18.20 -4.39
CA SER A 254 -1.59 -18.96 -5.59
C SER A 254 -2.22 -18.40 -6.86
N THR A 255 -3.52 -18.11 -6.86
CA THR A 255 -4.20 -17.55 -8.04
C THR A 255 -3.75 -16.11 -8.32
N ALA A 256 -3.58 -15.29 -7.28
CA ALA A 256 -3.11 -13.91 -7.43
C ALA A 256 -1.68 -13.83 -7.97
N SER A 257 -0.76 -14.63 -7.42
CA SER A 257 0.64 -14.66 -7.86
C SER A 257 0.77 -15.24 -9.26
N LEU A 258 0.09 -16.35 -9.57
CA LEU A 258 0.07 -16.93 -10.92
C LEU A 258 -0.43 -15.93 -11.97
N SER A 259 -1.54 -15.25 -11.67
CA SER A 259 -2.11 -14.22 -12.53
C SER A 259 -1.22 -12.98 -12.66
N SER A 260 -0.34 -12.75 -11.69
CA SER A 260 0.60 -11.62 -11.67
C SER A 260 1.86 -11.89 -12.51
N ILE A 261 2.32 -13.14 -12.60
CA ILE A 261 3.58 -13.53 -13.29
C ILE A 261 3.68 -12.92 -14.71
N PRO A 262 2.65 -12.98 -15.58
CA PRO A 262 2.76 -12.41 -16.92
C PRO A 262 3.16 -10.93 -16.91
N PHE A 263 2.63 -10.12 -15.98
CA PHE A 263 2.97 -8.70 -15.91
C PHE A 263 4.44 -8.47 -15.54
N PHE A 264 4.99 -9.25 -14.60
CA PHE A 264 6.41 -9.19 -14.24
C PHE A 264 7.30 -9.67 -15.39
N VAL A 265 6.91 -10.73 -16.09
CA VAL A 265 7.63 -11.27 -17.24
C VAL A 265 7.65 -10.28 -18.41
N PHE A 266 6.51 -9.67 -18.74
CA PHE A 266 6.45 -8.61 -19.76
C PHE A 266 7.31 -7.40 -19.37
N ALA A 267 7.24 -6.98 -18.11
CA ALA A 267 8.07 -5.92 -17.58
C ALA A 267 9.57 -6.24 -17.68
N LEU A 268 9.96 -7.49 -17.44
CA LEU A 268 11.34 -7.96 -17.55
C LEU A 268 11.87 -7.91 -18.99
N PHE A 269 11.10 -8.43 -19.95
CA PHE A 269 11.55 -8.54 -21.34
C PHE A 269 11.48 -7.22 -22.10
N ARG A 270 10.41 -6.45 -21.92
CA ARG A 270 10.20 -5.19 -22.65
C ARG A 270 10.85 -4.01 -21.94
N ASN A 271 10.92 -4.05 -20.62
CA ASN A 271 11.54 -3.03 -19.78
C ASN A 271 11.00 -1.60 -20.02
N LEU A 272 9.73 -1.47 -20.42
CA LEU A 272 9.05 -0.18 -20.65
C LEU A 272 8.36 0.33 -19.38
N ASP A 273 8.23 1.65 -19.22
CA ASP A 273 7.62 2.27 -18.02
C ASP A 273 6.20 1.79 -17.80
N LYS A 274 5.44 1.63 -18.89
CA LYS A 274 4.10 1.08 -18.82
C LYS A 274 4.04 -0.33 -18.27
N ASP A 275 4.99 -1.19 -18.63
CA ASP A 275 4.98 -2.59 -18.18
C ASP A 275 5.42 -2.67 -16.71
N ILE A 276 6.35 -1.82 -16.26
CA ILE A 276 6.68 -1.67 -14.83
C ILE A 276 5.45 -1.22 -14.03
N LEU A 277 4.74 -0.19 -14.49
CA LEU A 277 3.54 0.30 -13.81
C LEU A 277 2.42 -0.75 -13.76
N ARG A 278 2.28 -1.58 -14.79
CA ARG A 278 1.37 -2.72 -14.81
C ARG A 278 1.77 -3.79 -13.80
N ALA A 279 3.06 -4.11 -13.71
CA ALA A 279 3.61 -5.03 -12.72
C ALA A 279 3.56 -4.52 -11.27
N ILE A 280 3.18 -3.26 -11.05
CA ILE A 280 2.84 -2.70 -9.73
C ILE A 280 1.34 -2.77 -9.50
N ARG A 281 0.54 -2.21 -10.43
CA ARG A 281 -0.89 -1.98 -10.24
C ARG A 281 -1.73 -3.26 -10.30
N TYR A 282 -1.44 -4.15 -11.25
CA TYR A 282 -2.23 -5.38 -11.41
C TYR A 282 -2.06 -6.35 -10.25
N PRO A 283 -0.85 -6.60 -9.71
CA PRO A 283 -0.72 -7.48 -8.54
C PRO A 283 -1.46 -6.97 -7.30
N ILE A 284 -1.42 -5.66 -7.04
CA ILE A 284 -2.22 -5.04 -5.95
C ILE A 284 -3.71 -5.28 -6.20
N PHE A 285 -4.17 -5.03 -7.43
CA PHE A 285 -5.56 -5.27 -7.80
C PHE A 285 -5.96 -6.73 -7.68
N LEU A 286 -5.14 -7.67 -8.14
CA LEU A 286 -5.43 -9.11 -8.12
C LEU A 286 -5.55 -9.63 -6.69
N LEU A 287 -4.63 -9.25 -5.79
CA LEU A 287 -4.75 -9.61 -4.37
C LEU A 287 -6.05 -9.07 -3.75
N ASN A 288 -6.40 -7.82 -4.04
CA ASN A 288 -7.67 -7.24 -3.61
C ASN A 288 -8.86 -8.02 -4.19
N PHE A 289 -8.85 -8.26 -5.50
CA PHE A 289 -9.93 -8.93 -6.23
C PHE A 289 -10.22 -10.31 -5.67
N PHE A 290 -9.19 -11.13 -5.43
CA PHE A 290 -9.37 -12.47 -4.90
C PHE A 290 -9.79 -12.46 -3.42
N VAL A 291 -9.27 -11.54 -2.59
CA VAL A 291 -9.69 -11.48 -1.18
C VAL A 291 -11.11 -10.95 -1.00
N PHE A 292 -11.70 -10.25 -1.99
CA PHE A 292 -13.11 -9.83 -1.95
C PHE A 292 -14.07 -11.02 -1.85
N ALA A 293 -13.69 -12.20 -2.35
CA ALA A 293 -14.50 -13.41 -2.21
C ALA A 293 -14.65 -13.85 -0.74
N VAL A 294 -13.69 -13.50 0.11
CA VAL A 294 -13.71 -13.79 1.55
C VAL A 294 -14.28 -12.62 2.34
N TYR A 295 -13.83 -11.40 2.09
CA TYR A 295 -14.27 -10.18 2.77
C TYR A 295 -14.78 -9.13 1.77
N PRO A 296 -16.06 -9.22 1.34
CA PRO A 296 -16.62 -8.34 0.31
C PRO A 296 -16.66 -6.85 0.70
N TRP A 297 -16.69 -6.52 2.00
CA TRP A 297 -16.70 -5.12 2.44
C TRP A 297 -15.44 -4.35 2.02
N LEU A 298 -14.30 -5.02 1.82
CA LEU A 298 -13.10 -4.37 1.28
C LEU A 298 -13.35 -3.81 -0.13
N PHE A 299 -14.15 -4.50 -0.95
CA PHE A 299 -14.50 -4.01 -2.29
C PHE A 299 -15.20 -2.66 -2.22
N VAL A 300 -16.16 -2.49 -1.30
CA VAL A 300 -16.88 -1.21 -1.14
C VAL A 300 -15.91 -0.07 -0.82
N SER A 301 -15.00 -0.28 0.13
CA SER A 301 -14.00 0.72 0.50
C SER A 301 -13.03 1.04 -0.65
N VAL A 302 -12.51 0.01 -1.33
CA VAL A 302 -11.60 0.16 -2.48
C VAL A 302 -12.30 0.88 -3.63
N PHE A 303 -13.54 0.52 -3.93
CA PHE A 303 -14.35 1.13 -4.98
C PHE A 303 -14.58 2.63 -4.70
N ILE A 304 -15.01 2.98 -3.49
CA ILE A 304 -15.21 4.38 -3.08
C ILE A 304 -13.92 5.17 -3.23
N ILE A 305 -12.79 4.67 -2.69
CA ILE A 305 -11.50 5.35 -2.78
C ILE A 305 -11.05 5.49 -4.23
N TYR A 306 -11.23 4.48 -5.07
CA TYR A 306 -10.86 4.53 -6.48
C TYR A 306 -11.58 5.67 -7.21
N TYR A 307 -12.91 5.76 -7.09
CA TYR A 307 -13.69 6.77 -7.81
C TYR A 307 -13.56 8.17 -7.21
N ILE A 308 -13.49 8.30 -5.88
CA ILE A 308 -13.25 9.61 -5.24
C ILE A 308 -11.87 10.13 -5.64
N SER A 309 -10.84 9.27 -5.67
CA SER A 309 -9.51 9.63 -6.14
C SER A 309 -9.54 10.08 -7.59
N LYS A 310 -10.20 9.29 -8.45
CA LYS A 310 -10.34 9.62 -9.87
C LYS A 310 -11.00 10.97 -10.11
N TYR A 311 -12.08 11.25 -9.39
CA TYR A 311 -12.76 12.54 -9.43
C TYR A 311 -11.83 13.68 -8.98
N TYR A 312 -11.15 13.50 -7.85
CA TYR A 312 -10.26 14.53 -7.32
C TYR A 312 -9.09 14.86 -8.25
N TYR A 313 -8.33 13.85 -8.68
CA TYR A 313 -7.16 14.08 -9.55
C TYR A 313 -7.55 14.65 -10.91
N TRP A 314 -8.70 14.23 -11.47
CA TRP A 314 -9.22 14.78 -12.72
C TRP A 314 -9.50 16.28 -12.57
N HIS A 315 -10.27 16.71 -11.57
CA HIS A 315 -10.69 18.10 -11.49
C HIS A 315 -9.67 19.02 -10.81
N ARG A 316 -8.81 18.50 -9.92
CA ARG A 316 -7.82 19.29 -9.20
C ARG A 316 -6.54 19.49 -10.01
N PHE A 317 -6.14 18.48 -10.78
CA PHE A 317 -4.84 18.45 -11.44
C PHE A 317 -4.89 18.06 -12.93
N ASP A 318 -6.09 17.89 -13.49
CA ASP A 318 -6.28 17.44 -14.88
C ASP A 318 -5.55 16.10 -15.16
N LEU A 319 -5.48 15.22 -14.15
CA LEU A 319 -4.83 13.90 -14.20
C LEU A 319 -5.84 12.76 -14.12
N HIS A 320 -5.70 11.78 -15.01
CA HIS A 320 -6.50 10.56 -14.98
C HIS A 320 -5.88 9.51 -14.04
N TYR A 321 -6.07 9.66 -12.73
CA TYR A 321 -5.48 8.78 -11.71
C TYR A 321 -6.44 8.55 -10.52
N PRO A 322 -6.55 7.33 -9.95
CA PRO A 322 -5.87 6.10 -10.32
C PRO A 322 -6.45 5.49 -11.61
N THR A 323 -5.60 4.79 -12.36
CA THR A 323 -5.96 4.17 -13.63
C THR A 323 -5.19 2.88 -13.85
N PHE A 324 -5.85 1.88 -14.43
CA PHE A 324 -5.19 0.68 -14.95
C PHE A 324 -4.68 0.87 -16.38
N LEU A 325 -5.24 1.84 -17.10
CA LEU A 325 -4.69 2.27 -18.38
C LEU A 325 -3.34 2.92 -18.11
N VAL A 326 -2.32 2.41 -18.78
CA VAL A 326 -1.06 3.13 -18.91
C VAL A 326 -1.02 3.57 -20.35
N GLU A 327 -1.02 4.88 -20.56
CA GLU A 327 -1.00 5.47 -21.90
C GLU A 327 0.19 4.91 -22.68
N ASN A 328 -0.01 4.71 -23.97
CA ASN A 328 1.09 4.33 -24.85
C ASN A 328 1.96 5.56 -25.03
N ASP A 329 3.25 5.42 -24.70
CA ASP A 329 4.28 6.35 -25.15
C ASP A 329 4.16 6.66 -26.65
#